data_AF-A0A382IH85-F1
#
_entry.id   AF-A0A382IH85-F1
#
_cell.length_a   1.000
_cell.length_b   1.000
_cell.length_c   1.000
_cell.angle_alpha   90.00
_cell.angle_beta   90.00
_cell.angle_gamma   90.00
#
_symmetry.space_group_name_H-M   'P 1'
#
loop_
_entity.id
_entity.type
_entity.pdbx_description
1 polymer ?
#
loop_
_entity_poly.entity_id
_entity_poly.type
_entity_poly.pdbx_seq_one_letter_code
_entity_poly.pdbx_strand_id
1 'polypeptide(L)'
;MEYEKHFKAGMGTESVAPFLRSFVRMVRPNRILEVGAGYTTPFLLEGLELNNEIINEGNLDQKYVDWHQENYNPRLVVVDTEEILCSTIDNYIEFEKGDFKGKSQELYEKYGEFDFVWFDCGGAEEYDVFMREYWDICSEYVIFHYTYYQGKPTMNLGMVMQHITGHEQLSGASNVQRMDFIEPHKEGQGSITMFKKIKERMRS
;
A
#
# COMPACT_ATOMS: atom_id res chain seq x y z
N MET A 1 1.37 10.93 20.72
CA MET A 1 1.27 10.46 19.31
C MET A 1 1.20 8.94 19.36
N GLU A 2 0.50 8.27 18.45
CA GLU A 2 0.47 6.80 18.47
C GLU A 2 1.85 6.26 18.04
N TYR A 3 2.28 5.11 18.55
CA TYR A 3 3.56 4.47 18.17
C TYR A 3 4.81 5.39 18.19
N GLU A 4 4.95 6.23 19.23
CA GLU A 4 6.00 7.27 19.31
C GLU A 4 7.43 6.76 19.06
N LYS A 5 7.73 5.51 19.43
CA LYS A 5 9.04 4.87 19.18
C LYS A 5 9.43 4.77 17.70
N HIS A 6 8.45 4.78 16.80
CA HIS A 6 8.66 4.67 15.35
C HIS A 6 8.51 6.02 14.64
N PHE A 7 8.05 7.06 15.35
CA PHE A 7 7.83 8.37 14.78
C PHE A 7 9.15 9.10 14.54
N LYS A 8 9.30 9.68 13.35
CA LYS A 8 10.43 10.54 12.98
C LYS A 8 9.89 11.85 12.41
N ALA A 9 10.21 12.96 13.07
CA ALA A 9 9.79 14.28 12.63
C ALA A 9 10.33 14.60 11.23
N GLY A 10 9.48 15.18 10.37
CA GLY A 10 9.83 15.55 8.99
C GLY A 10 9.58 14.47 7.94
N MET A 11 9.21 13.25 8.34
CA MET A 11 8.86 12.16 7.40
C MET A 11 7.43 12.26 6.83
N GLY A 12 6.60 13.17 7.37
CA GLY A 12 5.30 13.50 6.78
C GLY A 12 4.22 12.42 6.86
N THR A 13 4.38 11.39 7.69
CA THR A 13 3.44 10.25 7.76
C THR A 13 2.45 10.30 8.94
N GLU A 14 2.43 11.38 9.72
CA GLU A 14 1.61 11.52 10.94
C GLU A 14 0.10 11.44 10.68
N SER A 15 -0.38 11.98 9.56
CA SER A 15 -1.78 11.93 9.15
C SER A 15 -2.10 10.66 8.36
N VAL A 16 -1.16 10.24 7.50
CA VAL A 16 -1.38 9.10 6.60
C VAL A 16 -1.37 7.77 7.33
N ALA A 17 -0.56 7.60 8.38
CA ALA A 17 -0.48 6.36 9.12
C ALA A 17 -1.83 5.91 9.74
N PRO A 18 -2.56 6.75 10.49
CA PRO A 18 -3.91 6.38 10.96
C PRO A 18 -4.94 6.28 9.82
N PHE A 19 -4.75 6.99 8.71
CA PHE A 19 -5.56 6.79 7.50
C PHE A 19 -5.34 5.39 6.92
N LEU A 20 -4.10 4.92 6.79
CA LEU A 20 -3.78 3.59 6.28
C LEU A 20 -4.39 2.49 7.16
N ARG A 21 -4.30 2.61 8.49
CA ARG A 21 -5.02 1.71 9.42
C ARG A 21 -6.51 1.65 9.12
N SER A 22 -7.15 2.81 8.97
CA SER A 22 -8.58 2.91 8.67
C SER A 22 -8.90 2.32 7.29
N PHE A 23 -8.03 2.54 6.31
CA PHE A 23 -8.15 2.00 4.96
C PHE A 23 -8.06 0.48 4.93
N VAL A 24 -7.10 -0.11 5.65
CA VAL A 24 -7.00 -1.57 5.86
C VAL A 24 -8.28 -2.13 6.46
N ARG A 25 -8.92 -1.42 7.40
CA ARG A 25 -10.21 -1.85 7.96
C ARG A 25 -11.38 -1.77 6.98
N MET A 26 -11.33 -0.81 6.06
CA MET A 26 -12.37 -0.62 5.05
C MET A 26 -12.25 -1.64 3.91
N VAL A 27 -11.05 -1.88 3.38
CA VAL A 27 -10.85 -2.74 2.20
C VAL A 27 -10.50 -4.18 2.55
N ARG A 28 -10.13 -4.45 3.81
CA ARG A 28 -9.84 -5.77 4.38
C ARG A 28 -8.89 -6.62 3.49
N PRO A 29 -7.68 -6.11 3.22
CA PRO A 29 -6.72 -6.78 2.36
C PRO A 29 -6.20 -8.08 2.99
N ASN A 30 -5.77 -9.03 2.16
CA ASN A 30 -5.12 -10.26 2.60
C ASN A 30 -3.61 -10.23 2.38
N ARG A 31 -3.10 -9.51 1.40
CA ARG A 31 -1.67 -9.48 1.06
C ARG A 31 -1.23 -8.04 0.88
N ILE A 32 -0.70 -7.49 1.96
CA ILE A 32 -0.14 -6.13 1.95
C ILE A 32 1.35 -6.21 1.64
N LEU A 33 1.83 -5.36 0.73
CA LEU A 33 3.25 -5.05 0.55
C LEU A 33 3.53 -3.63 1.07
N GLU A 34 4.47 -3.49 1.98
CA GLU A 34 5.06 -2.21 2.36
C GLU A 34 6.51 -2.16 1.86
N VAL A 35 6.84 -1.14 1.08
CA VAL A 35 8.23 -0.86 0.68
C VAL A 35 8.66 0.45 1.33
N GLY A 36 9.64 0.36 2.22
CA GLY A 36 10.00 1.45 3.14
C GLY A 36 9.32 1.29 4.49
N ALA A 37 9.97 0.55 5.39
CA ALA A 37 9.50 0.31 6.75
C ALA A 37 9.62 1.59 7.60
N GLY A 38 8.68 1.82 8.51
CA GLY A 38 8.75 3.00 9.35
C GLY A 38 7.53 3.25 10.22
N TYR A 39 7.17 4.52 10.36
CA TYR A 39 6.08 4.94 11.24
C TYR A 39 4.72 4.36 10.82
N THR A 40 4.52 4.03 9.55
CA THR A 40 3.29 3.44 9.00
C THR A 40 3.11 1.96 9.31
N THR A 41 4.21 1.20 9.43
CA THR A 41 4.20 -0.25 9.68
C THR A 41 3.30 -0.68 10.85
N PRO A 42 3.42 -0.12 12.08
CA PRO A 42 2.56 -0.53 13.18
C PRO A 42 1.06 -0.27 12.94
N PHE A 43 0.71 0.78 12.18
CA PHE A 43 -0.67 1.10 11.85
C PHE A 43 -1.27 0.13 10.83
N LEU A 44 -0.48 -0.33 9.86
CA LEU A 44 -0.89 -1.38 8.92
C LEU A 44 -1.14 -2.69 9.66
N LEU A 45 -0.25 -3.08 10.58
CA LEU A 45 -0.39 -4.27 11.41
C LEU A 45 -1.62 -4.21 12.31
N GLU A 46 -1.83 -3.08 12.99
CA GLU A 46 -3.01 -2.87 13.82
C GLU A 46 -4.30 -2.94 12.99
N GLY A 47 -4.30 -2.40 11.76
CA GLY A 47 -5.43 -2.51 10.84
C GLY A 47 -5.79 -3.97 10.54
N LEU A 48 -4.79 -4.84 10.31
CA LEU A 48 -4.98 -6.27 10.10
C LEU A 48 -5.49 -6.98 11.36
N GLU A 49 -4.94 -6.66 12.52
CA GLU A 49 -5.40 -7.23 13.79
C GLU A 49 -6.87 -6.85 14.08
N LEU A 50 -7.23 -5.60 13.86
CA LEU A 50 -8.60 -5.10 14.04
C LEU A 50 -9.60 -5.67 13.04
N ASN A 51 -9.15 -6.27 11.93
CA ASN A 51 -10.03 -6.94 10.98
C ASN A 51 -10.56 -8.29 11.48
N ASN A 52 -9.95 -8.89 12.50
CA ASN A 52 -10.55 -10.06 13.17
C ASN A 52 -11.93 -9.72 13.75
N GLU A 53 -12.14 -8.46 14.15
CA GLU A 53 -13.45 -7.97 14.57
C GLU A 53 -14.33 -7.66 13.36
N ILE A 54 -15.54 -8.22 13.36
CA ILE A 54 -16.60 -7.87 12.43
C ILE A 54 -17.72 -7.18 13.21
N ILE A 55 -17.92 -5.90 12.92
CA ILE A 55 -18.96 -5.09 13.55
C ILE A 55 -20.24 -5.18 12.72
N ASN A 56 -21.34 -5.60 13.34
CA ASN A 56 -22.65 -5.65 12.70
C ASN A 56 -23.50 -4.44 13.09
N GLU A 57 -23.56 -3.44 12.20
CA GLU A 57 -24.40 -2.25 12.35
C GLU A 57 -25.75 -2.37 11.60
N GLY A 58 -26.14 -3.59 11.20
CA GLY A 58 -27.39 -3.87 10.47
C GLY A 58 -27.26 -3.95 8.94
N ASN A 59 -26.04 -3.88 8.39
CA ASN A 59 -25.74 -4.01 6.95
C ASN A 59 -24.67 -5.07 6.65
N LEU A 60 -24.65 -6.15 7.42
CA LEU A 60 -23.65 -7.19 7.31
C LEU A 60 -23.95 -8.16 6.17
N ASP A 61 -22.97 -8.42 5.29
CA ASP A 61 -23.07 -9.51 4.31
C ASP A 61 -22.65 -10.83 4.97
N GLN A 62 -23.63 -11.69 5.26
CA GLN A 62 -23.36 -12.98 5.91
C GLN A 62 -22.40 -13.86 5.10
N LYS A 63 -22.41 -13.79 3.76
CA LYS A 63 -21.49 -14.58 2.93
C LYS A 63 -20.04 -14.17 3.16
N TYR A 64 -19.81 -12.87 3.34
CA TYR A 64 -18.49 -12.35 3.66
C TYR A 64 -18.05 -12.82 5.05
N VAL A 65 -18.95 -12.80 6.04
CA VAL A 65 -18.65 -13.25 7.41
C VAL A 65 -18.21 -14.71 7.42
N ASP A 66 -19.00 -15.57 6.77
CA ASP A 66 -18.72 -17.01 6.70
C ASP A 66 -17.37 -17.25 6.00
N TRP A 67 -17.15 -16.59 4.85
CA TRP A 67 -15.88 -16.65 4.14
C TRP A 67 -14.71 -16.17 5.01
N HIS A 68 -14.86 -15.06 5.72
CA HIS A 68 -13.81 -14.45 6.53
C HIS A 68 -13.40 -15.36 7.69
N GLN A 69 -14.36 -16.01 8.37
CA GLN A 69 -14.08 -16.93 9.46
C GLN A 69 -13.21 -18.13 9.03
N GLU A 70 -13.40 -18.60 7.80
CA GLU A 70 -12.69 -19.77 7.28
C GLU A 70 -11.39 -19.42 6.53
N ASN A 71 -11.31 -18.23 5.91
CA ASN A 71 -10.28 -17.91 4.92
C ASN A 71 -9.39 -16.72 5.29
N TYR A 72 -9.72 -15.92 6.32
CA TYR A 72 -8.94 -14.74 6.66
C TYR A 72 -7.58 -15.11 7.27
N ASN A 73 -6.52 -14.95 6.48
CA ASN A 73 -5.13 -15.18 6.88
C ASN A 73 -4.25 -14.10 6.26
N PRO A 74 -4.37 -12.84 6.74
CA PRO A 74 -3.66 -11.73 6.13
C PRO A 74 -2.16 -11.77 6.42
N ARG A 75 -1.37 -11.15 5.55
CA ARG A 75 0.07 -10.93 5.73
C ARG A 75 0.44 -9.51 5.32
N LEU A 76 1.27 -8.86 6.13
CA LEU A 76 2.02 -7.66 5.78
C LEU A 76 3.46 -8.07 5.47
N VAL A 77 3.83 -8.03 4.19
CA VAL A 77 5.20 -8.24 3.74
C VAL A 77 5.88 -6.88 3.71
N VAL A 78 6.94 -6.71 4.49
CA VAL A 78 7.70 -5.46 4.57
C VAL A 78 9.07 -5.67 3.94
N VAL A 79 9.42 -4.84 2.96
CA VAL A 79 10.73 -4.85 2.31
C VAL A 79 11.48 -3.58 2.74
N ASP A 80 12.56 -3.76 3.49
CA ASP A 80 13.49 -2.69 3.85
C ASP A 80 14.88 -3.25 4.20
N THR A 81 15.89 -2.40 4.10
CA THR A 81 17.25 -2.63 4.59
C THR A 81 17.34 -2.71 6.12
N GLU A 82 16.47 -1.98 6.83
CA GLU A 82 16.43 -1.94 8.30
C GLU A 82 15.13 -2.56 8.84
N GLU A 83 15.28 -3.58 9.69
CA GLU A 83 14.14 -4.25 10.31
C GLU A 83 13.50 -3.39 11.39
N ILE A 84 12.18 -3.29 11.34
CA ILE A 84 11.37 -2.62 12.36
C ILE A 84 10.76 -3.66 13.30
N LEU A 85 11.17 -3.63 14.57
CA LEU A 85 10.61 -4.52 15.57
C LEU A 85 9.27 -3.96 16.09
N CYS A 86 8.17 -4.61 15.69
CA CYS A 86 6.83 -4.31 16.18
C CYS A 86 6.38 -5.37 17.20
N SER A 87 7.00 -5.32 18.38
CA SER A 87 6.91 -6.26 19.52
C SER A 87 5.50 -6.65 20.05
N THR A 88 4.43 -6.21 19.40
CA THR A 88 3.04 -6.44 19.80
C THR A 88 2.20 -7.22 18.77
N ILE A 89 2.61 -7.30 17.49
CA ILE A 89 1.76 -7.91 16.44
C ILE A 89 2.59 -8.72 15.42
N ASP A 90 3.51 -9.54 15.91
CA ASP A 90 4.42 -10.33 15.07
C ASP A 90 3.71 -11.40 14.20
N ASN A 91 2.44 -11.70 14.47
CA ASN A 91 1.73 -12.79 13.78
C ASN A 91 1.39 -12.50 12.31
N TYR A 92 1.33 -11.22 11.91
CA TYR A 92 0.93 -10.82 10.56
C TYR A 92 2.10 -10.34 9.70
N ILE A 93 3.26 -10.04 10.28
CA ILE A 93 4.41 -9.47 9.57
C ILE A 93 5.33 -10.56 9.01
N GLU A 94 5.80 -10.35 7.78
CA GLU A 94 6.92 -11.06 7.17
C GLU A 94 7.93 -10.00 6.73
N PHE A 95 9.17 -10.07 7.21
CA PHE A 95 10.18 -9.07 6.90
C PHE A 95 11.19 -9.61 5.87
N GLU A 96 11.27 -8.93 4.73
CA GLU A 96 12.13 -9.27 3.61
C GLU A 96 13.31 -8.29 3.57
N LYS A 97 14.35 -8.60 4.35
CA LYS A 97 15.49 -7.71 4.51
C LYS A 97 16.25 -7.48 3.20
N GLY A 98 16.44 -6.22 2.84
CA GLY A 98 17.28 -5.79 1.72
C GLY A 98 16.67 -4.68 0.88
N ASP A 99 17.34 -4.38 -0.22
CA ASP A 99 16.80 -3.50 -1.26
C ASP A 99 15.65 -4.22 -2.00
N PHE A 100 14.57 -3.50 -2.31
CA PHE A 100 13.44 -4.04 -3.07
C PHE A 100 13.78 -4.26 -4.55
N LYS A 101 14.78 -3.56 -5.09
CA LYS A 101 15.18 -3.68 -6.50
C LYS A 101 15.56 -5.14 -6.81
N GLY A 102 14.92 -5.73 -7.82
CA GLY A 102 15.14 -7.11 -8.28
C GLY A 102 14.44 -8.21 -7.49
N LYS A 103 13.61 -7.89 -6.48
CA LYS A 103 12.93 -8.89 -5.64
C LYS A 103 11.52 -9.27 -6.08
N SER A 104 10.93 -8.59 -7.07
CA SER A 104 9.50 -8.77 -7.39
C SER A 104 9.13 -10.22 -7.75
N GLN A 105 9.97 -10.90 -8.54
CA GLN A 105 9.75 -12.29 -8.92
C GLN A 105 9.80 -13.24 -7.71
N GLU A 106 10.80 -13.08 -6.85
CA GLU A 106 10.95 -13.88 -5.62
C GLU A 106 9.73 -13.68 -4.70
N LEU A 107 9.30 -12.43 -4.53
CA LEU A 107 8.15 -12.08 -3.69
C LEU A 107 6.85 -12.64 -4.26
N TYR A 108 6.67 -12.58 -5.58
CA TYR A 108 5.50 -13.17 -6.23
C TYR A 108 5.45 -14.68 -6.09
N GLU A 109 6.57 -15.36 -6.28
CA GLU A 109 6.65 -16.82 -6.10
C GLU A 109 6.32 -17.24 -4.66
N LYS A 110 6.73 -16.43 -3.68
CA LYS A 110 6.51 -16.71 -2.26
C LYS A 110 5.11 -16.34 -1.77
N TYR A 111 4.58 -15.20 -2.19
CA TYR A 111 3.37 -14.59 -1.60
C TYR A 111 2.19 -14.46 -2.56
N GLY A 112 2.42 -14.55 -3.87
CA GLY A 112 1.44 -14.26 -4.90
C GLY A 112 1.27 -12.77 -5.16
N GLU A 113 0.09 -12.38 -5.66
CA GLU A 113 -0.25 -10.97 -5.88
C GLU A 113 -0.53 -10.23 -4.56
N PHE A 114 -0.17 -8.95 -4.51
CA PHE A 114 -0.47 -8.05 -3.42
C PHE A 114 -1.74 -7.24 -3.71
N ASP A 115 -2.75 -7.39 -2.87
CA ASP A 115 -4.04 -6.68 -2.99
C ASP A 115 -4.01 -5.29 -2.35
N PHE A 116 -2.99 -4.98 -1.57
CA PHE A 116 -2.73 -3.62 -1.12
C PHE A 116 -1.23 -3.35 -1.06
N VAL A 117 -0.77 -2.29 -1.71
CA VAL A 117 0.62 -1.84 -1.65
C VAL A 117 0.72 -0.43 -1.10
N TRP A 118 1.60 -0.25 -0.13
CA TRP A 118 2.06 1.04 0.38
C TRP A 118 3.53 1.23 -0.03
N PHE A 119 3.78 2.21 -0.90
CA PHE A 119 5.12 2.52 -1.39
C PHE A 119 5.59 3.87 -0.86
N ASP A 120 6.55 3.83 0.07
CA ASP A 120 7.13 4.99 0.75
C ASP A 120 8.66 4.86 0.84
N CYS A 121 9.28 4.71 -0.33
CA CYS A 121 10.72 4.55 -0.43
C CYS A 121 11.31 5.37 -1.58
N GLY A 122 12.43 6.05 -1.30
CA GLY A 122 13.27 6.68 -2.31
C GLY A 122 12.63 7.84 -3.09
N GLY A 123 13.06 8.00 -4.34
CA GLY A 123 12.61 9.05 -5.26
C GLY A 123 12.29 8.51 -6.64
N ALA A 124 12.37 9.37 -7.66
CA ALA A 124 11.92 9.03 -9.01
C ALA A 124 12.55 7.74 -9.58
N GLU A 125 13.81 7.44 -9.28
CA GLU A 125 14.46 6.19 -9.71
C GLU A 125 13.79 4.97 -9.09
N GLU A 126 13.56 4.97 -7.78
CA GLU A 126 12.91 3.87 -7.07
C GLU A 126 11.47 3.67 -7.54
N TYR A 127 10.77 4.77 -7.85
CA TYR A 127 9.40 4.72 -8.39
C TYR A 127 9.39 4.08 -9.78
N ASP A 128 10.33 4.43 -10.66
CA ASP A 128 10.49 3.80 -11.97
C ASP A 128 10.77 2.29 -11.84
N VAL A 129 11.71 1.91 -10.97
CA VAL A 129 12.01 0.50 -10.73
C VAL A 129 10.78 -0.24 -10.22
N PHE A 130 10.08 0.31 -9.22
CA PHE A 130 8.86 -0.29 -8.68
C PHE A 130 7.81 -0.49 -9.78
N MET A 131 7.55 0.52 -10.60
CA MET A 131 6.55 0.41 -11.66
C MET A 131 6.91 -0.66 -12.69
N ARG A 132 8.19 -0.84 -13.03
CA ARG A 132 8.62 -1.89 -13.97
C ARG A 132 8.58 -3.29 -13.39
N GLU A 133 8.92 -3.43 -12.11
CA GLU A 133 9.14 -4.76 -11.51
C GLU A 133 7.91 -5.29 -10.76
N TYR A 134 7.14 -4.41 -10.13
CA TYR A 134 6.10 -4.77 -9.16
C TYR A 134 4.68 -4.53 -9.64
N TRP A 135 4.47 -3.65 -10.63
CA TRP A 135 3.13 -3.23 -11.02
C TRP A 135 2.22 -4.40 -11.42
N ASP A 136 2.78 -5.41 -12.07
CA ASP A 136 2.02 -6.59 -12.54
C ASP A 136 1.65 -7.56 -11.43
N ILE A 137 2.37 -7.53 -10.30
CA ILE A 137 2.07 -8.34 -9.11
C ILE A 137 1.23 -7.60 -8.08
N CYS A 138 0.76 -6.38 -8.40
CA CYS A 138 -0.23 -5.64 -7.64
C CYS A 138 -1.63 -5.90 -8.24
N SER A 139 -2.66 -6.14 -7.42
CA SER A 139 -3.97 -6.57 -7.93
C SER A 139 -5.14 -5.61 -7.68
N GLU A 140 -5.14 -4.83 -6.59
CA GLU A 140 -6.27 -3.94 -6.24
C GLU A 140 -5.80 -2.50 -5.94
N TYR A 141 -5.17 -2.24 -4.79
CA TYR A 141 -4.80 -0.88 -4.38
C TYR A 141 -3.30 -0.68 -4.31
N VAL A 142 -2.78 0.36 -4.97
CA VAL A 142 -1.38 0.79 -4.86
C VAL A 142 -1.36 2.25 -4.46
N ILE A 143 -0.74 2.56 -3.33
CA ILE A 143 -0.67 3.91 -2.78
C ILE A 143 0.79 4.34 -2.71
N PHE A 144 1.08 5.48 -3.32
CA PHE A 144 2.40 6.10 -3.37
C PHE A 144 2.45 7.33 -2.46
N HIS A 145 3.53 7.45 -1.69
CA HIS A 145 3.78 8.64 -0.86
C HIS A 145 4.46 9.78 -1.65
N TYR A 146 4.46 10.99 -1.08
CA TYR A 146 5.18 12.16 -1.59
C TYR A 146 5.07 12.42 -3.11
N THR A 147 3.86 12.30 -3.65
CA THR A 147 3.54 12.55 -5.06
C THR A 147 3.32 14.03 -5.41
N TYR A 148 3.21 14.90 -4.40
CA TYR A 148 3.09 16.35 -4.55
C TYR A 148 4.05 17.11 -3.62
N TYR A 149 4.55 18.24 -4.10
CA TYR A 149 5.32 19.23 -3.36
C TYR A 149 4.73 20.62 -3.65
N GLN A 150 4.34 21.35 -2.60
CA GLN A 150 3.68 22.66 -2.73
C GLN A 150 2.49 22.65 -3.72
N GLY A 151 1.67 21.61 -3.66
CA GLY A 151 0.49 21.43 -4.51
C GLY A 151 0.78 21.08 -5.97
N LYS A 152 2.05 20.84 -6.35
CA LYS A 152 2.45 20.43 -7.70
C LYS A 152 2.92 18.98 -7.72
N PRO A 153 2.62 18.21 -8.78
CA PRO A 153 3.16 16.86 -8.96
C PRO A 153 4.68 16.81 -8.86
N THR A 154 5.22 15.84 -8.13
CA THR A 154 6.65 15.55 -8.07
C THR A 154 7.07 14.69 -9.26
N MET A 155 8.39 14.53 -9.45
CA MET A 155 8.93 13.59 -10.45
C MET A 155 8.51 12.14 -10.15
N ASN A 156 8.32 11.79 -8.88
CA ASN A 156 7.84 10.48 -8.45
C ASN A 156 6.49 10.15 -9.11
N LEU A 157 5.55 11.09 -9.04
CA LEU A 157 4.25 10.95 -9.71
C LEU A 157 4.40 10.93 -11.24
N GLY A 158 5.34 11.69 -11.78
CA GLY A 158 5.70 11.66 -13.20
C GLY A 158 6.05 10.25 -13.69
N MET A 159 6.90 9.53 -12.95
CA MET A 159 7.31 8.16 -13.30
C MET A 159 6.13 7.19 -13.28
N VAL A 160 5.29 7.26 -12.25
CA VAL A 160 4.09 6.42 -12.14
C VAL A 160 3.13 6.68 -13.30
N MET A 161 2.87 7.95 -13.60
CA MET A 161 1.96 8.33 -14.67
C MET A 161 2.49 7.98 -16.06
N GLN A 162 3.81 8.07 -16.30
CA GLN A 162 4.39 7.64 -17.55
C GLN A 162 4.10 6.16 -17.83
N HIS A 163 4.27 5.29 -16.83
CA HIS A 163 3.95 3.87 -16.96
C HIS A 163 2.45 3.63 -17.24
N ILE A 164 1.56 4.26 -16.46
CA ILE A 164 0.11 4.09 -16.58
C ILE A 164 -0.42 4.62 -17.93
N THR A 165 0.01 5.80 -18.35
CA THR A 165 -0.40 6.39 -19.63
C THR A 165 0.13 5.60 -20.83
N GLY A 166 1.33 5.01 -20.72
CA GLY A 166 1.85 4.09 -21.73
C GLY A 166 0.95 2.87 -21.91
N HIS A 167 0.51 2.25 -20.82
CA HIS A 167 -0.47 1.15 -20.87
C HIS A 167 -1.80 1.59 -21.51
N GLU A 168 -2.35 2.73 -21.09
CA GLU A 168 -3.63 3.23 -21.63
C GLU A 168 -3.55 3.54 -23.13
N GLN A 169 -2.43 4.10 -23.59
CA GLN A 169 -2.20 4.33 -25.02
C GLN A 169 -2.11 3.04 -25.83
N LEU A 170 -1.52 1.98 -25.26
CA LEU A 170 -1.37 0.68 -25.93
C LEU A 170 -2.67 -0.15 -25.92
N SER A 171 -3.42 -0.11 -24.81
CA SER A 171 -4.65 -0.89 -24.61
C SER A 171 -5.92 -0.18 -25.09
N GLY A 172 -5.87 1.14 -25.26
CA GLY A 172 -7.01 1.97 -25.63
C GLY A 172 -7.99 2.25 -24.47
N ALA A 173 -7.67 1.83 -23.25
CA ALA A 173 -8.49 2.07 -22.07
C ALA A 173 -7.65 2.16 -20.80
N SER A 174 -8.07 3.00 -19.85
CA SER A 174 -7.48 3.01 -18.52
C SER A 174 -7.84 1.73 -17.76
N ASN A 175 -6.84 1.09 -17.17
CA ASN A 175 -7.00 -0.04 -16.27
C ASN A 175 -6.88 0.37 -14.79
N VAL A 176 -6.97 1.66 -14.48
CA VAL A 176 -6.88 2.18 -13.12
C VAL A 176 -7.87 3.31 -12.85
N GLN A 177 -8.26 3.46 -11.58
CA GLN A 177 -8.87 4.67 -11.06
C GLN A 177 -7.86 5.37 -10.13
N ARG A 178 -7.60 6.66 -10.37
CA ARG A 178 -6.65 7.44 -9.58
C ARG A 178 -7.37 8.39 -8.63
N MET A 179 -6.82 8.55 -7.42
CA MET A 179 -7.22 9.57 -6.47
C MET A 179 -5.98 10.18 -5.80
N ASP A 180 -5.93 11.51 -5.74
CA ASP A 180 -4.84 12.25 -5.09
C ASP A 180 -5.34 12.89 -3.80
N PHE A 181 -4.57 12.76 -2.74
CA PHE A 181 -4.80 13.42 -1.46
C PHE A 181 -3.61 14.33 -1.18
N ILE A 182 -3.88 15.62 -1.06
CA ILE A 182 -2.86 16.65 -0.80
C ILE A 182 -3.17 17.25 0.57
N GLU A 183 -2.21 17.16 1.49
CA GLU A 183 -2.30 17.76 2.82
C GLU A 183 -1.94 19.25 2.71
N PRO A 184 -2.91 20.17 2.83
CA PRO A 184 -2.69 21.59 2.53
C PRO A 184 -1.79 22.29 3.57
N HIS A 185 -1.52 21.65 4.70
CA HIS A 185 -0.73 22.20 5.80
C HIS A 185 0.75 21.77 5.76
N LYS A 186 1.17 21.03 4.72
CA LYS A 186 2.54 20.54 4.56
C LYS A 186 3.20 21.15 3.32
N GLU A 187 4.47 21.52 3.46
CA GLU A 187 5.27 22.03 2.33
C GLU A 187 5.74 20.91 1.39
N GLY A 188 6.08 19.75 1.96
CA GLY A 188 6.52 18.52 1.27
C GLY A 188 6.21 17.28 2.09
N GLN A 189 6.38 16.10 1.51
CA GLN A 189 6.00 14.79 2.09
C GLN A 189 4.58 14.81 2.68
N GLY A 190 3.66 15.50 2.00
CA GLY A 190 2.31 15.76 2.49
C GLY A 190 1.26 15.35 1.47
N SER A 191 1.45 14.21 0.85
CA SER A 191 0.53 13.76 -0.19
C SER A 191 0.64 12.26 -0.40
N ILE A 192 -0.48 11.67 -0.77
CA ILE A 192 -0.51 10.32 -1.35
C ILE A 192 -1.28 10.34 -2.66
N THR A 193 -0.86 9.48 -3.59
CA THR A 193 -1.66 9.12 -4.76
C THR A 193 -2.01 7.65 -4.68
N MET A 194 -3.30 7.36 -4.70
CA MET A 194 -3.85 6.01 -4.73
C MET A 194 -4.29 5.65 -6.14
N PHE A 195 -3.92 4.45 -6.58
CA PHE A 195 -4.44 3.81 -7.77
C PHE A 195 -5.21 2.55 -7.37
N LYS A 196 -6.45 2.44 -7.85
CA LYS A 196 -7.22 1.21 -7.82
C LYS A 196 -7.16 0.55 -9.20
N LYS A 197 -6.58 -0.64 -9.30
CA LYS A 197 -6.58 -1.42 -10.55
C LYS A 197 -7.99 -1.89 -10.85
N ILE A 198 -8.40 -1.74 -12.11
CA ILE A 198 -9.69 -2.19 -12.62
C ILE A 198 -9.45 -3.58 -13.20
N LYS A 199 -9.97 -4.62 -12.54
CA LYS A 199 -9.98 -5.97 -13.11
C LYS A 199 -10.77 -5.94 -14.41
N GLU A 200 -10.12 -6.29 -15.52
CA GLU A 200 -10.82 -6.53 -16.78
C GLU A 200 -11.86 -7.62 -16.52
N ARG A 201 -13.15 -7.27 -16.62
CA ARG A 201 -14.19 -8.29 -16.65
C ARG A 201 -13.95 -9.09 -17.93
N MET A 202 -13.30 -10.24 -17.81
CA MET A 202 -13.38 -11.30 -18.80
C MET A 202 -14.87 -11.49 -19.08
N ARG A 203 -15.31 -11.12 -20.28
CA ARG A 203 -16.67 -11.43 -20.74
C ARG A 203 -16.76 -12.95 -20.80
N SER A 204 -17.39 -13.54 -19.79
CA SER A 204 -17.85 -14.94 -19.80
C SER A 204 -18.86 -15.14 -20.93
#